data_AF-A0A349M641-F1
#
_entry.id   AF-A0A349M641-F1
#
_cell.length_a   1.000
_cell.length_b   1.000
_cell.length_c   1.000
_cell.angle_alpha   90.00
_cell.angle_beta   90.00
_cell.angle_gamma   90.00
#
_symmetry.space_group_name_H-M   'P 1'
#
loop_
_entity.id
_entity.type
_entity.pdbx_description
1 polymer ?
#
loop_
_entity_poly.entity_id
_entity_poly.type
_entity_poly.pdbx_seq_one_letter_code
_entity_poly.pdbx_strand_id
1 'polypeptide(L)' 'MPIQSRPFSDENDLQVLKTFISSIMKQDMQRSYWHVGDLVWGIYQNTIYDPRKNVRLWENEPGELLGFAWINAKE' A
#
# COMPACT_ATOMS: atom_id res chain seq x y z
N MET A 1 15.92 11.76 -7.81
CA MET A 1 14.47 11.99 -7.65
C MET A 1 14.18 12.01 -6.17
N PRO A 2 13.65 13.09 -5.60
CA PRO A 2 13.17 13.06 -4.23
C PRO A 2 11.95 12.13 -4.14
N ILE A 3 11.91 11.37 -3.04
CA ILE A 3 10.82 10.46 -2.71
C ILE A 3 10.02 11.13 -1.60
N GLN A 4 8.72 11.25 -1.79
CA GLN A 4 7.81 11.78 -0.78
C GLN A 4 7.06 10.66 -0.11
N SER A 5 6.78 10.81 1.18
CA SER A 5 5.98 9.86 1.94
C SER A 5 4.74 10.55 2.48
N ARG A 6 3.59 9.88 2.37
CA ARG A 6 2.31 10.37 2.91
C ARG A 6 1.47 9.24 3.51
N PRO A 7 0.54 9.53 4.43
CA PRO A 7 -0.37 8.52 4.94
C PRO A 7 -1.38 8.11 3.87
N PHE A 8 -1.89 6.90 3.99
CA PHE A 8 -3.08 6.45 3.28
C PHE A 8 -4.30 7.29 3.69
N SER A 9 -5.11 7.74 2.72
CA SER A 9 -6.26 8.62 2.96
C SER A 9 -7.59 7.89 2.75
N ASP A 10 -7.83 7.39 1.54
CA ASP A 10 -9.16 7.05 1.06
C ASP A 10 -9.17 6.00 -0.07
N GLU A 11 -10.32 5.83 -0.72
CA GLU A 11 -10.53 4.82 -1.76
C GLU A 11 -9.68 5.07 -3.01
N ASN A 12 -9.29 6.32 -3.32
CA ASN A 12 -8.39 6.56 -4.46
C ASN A 12 -7.02 5.94 -4.19
N ASP A 13 -6.49 6.11 -2.98
CA ASP A 13 -5.24 5.45 -2.57
C ASP A 13 -5.39 3.93 -2.61
N LEU A 14 -6.55 3.41 -2.21
CA LEU A 14 -6.81 1.97 -2.29
C LEU A 14 -6.79 1.49 -3.74
N GLN A 15 -7.34 2.26 -4.67
CA GLN A 15 -7.34 1.91 -6.08
C GLN A 15 -5.92 1.94 -6.67
N VAL A 16 -5.09 2.91 -6.25
CA VAL A 16 -3.67 2.96 -6.63
C VAL A 16 -2.94 1.72 -6.10
N LEU A 17 -3.14 1.35 -4.83
CA LEU A 17 -2.53 0.17 -4.22
C LEU A 17 -2.98 -1.15 -4.88
N LYS A 18 -4.27 -1.31 -5.17
CA LYS A 18 -4.82 -2.46 -5.92
C LYS A 18 -4.13 -2.60 -7.28
N THR A 19 -3.95 -1.50 -7.98
CA THR A 19 -3.30 -1.44 -9.30
C THR A 19 -1.81 -1.80 -9.19
N PHE A 20 -1.12 -1.23 -8.21
CA PHE A 20 0.30 -1.49 -7.94
C PHE A 20 0.55 -2.98 -7.67
N ILE A 21 -0.17 -3.58 -6.73
CA ILE A 21 -0.04 -5.02 -6.42
C ILE A 21 -0.34 -5.88 -7.64
N SER A 22 -1.42 -5.57 -8.37
CA SER A 22 -1.80 -6.32 -9.57
C SER A 22 -0.71 -6.27 -10.64
N SER A 23 0.01 -5.16 -10.78
CA SER A 23 1.14 -5.05 -11.72
C SER A 23 2.33 -5.94 -11.32
N ILE A 24 2.64 -6.01 -10.02
CA ILE A 24 3.71 -6.87 -9.48
C ILE A 24 3.32 -8.35 -9.66
N MET A 25 2.08 -8.72 -9.33
CA MET A 25 1.63 -10.11 -9.48
C MET A 25 1.63 -10.58 -10.94
N LYS A 26 1.37 -9.69 -11.90
CA LYS A 26 1.49 -10.02 -13.34
C LYS A 26 2.92 -10.37 -13.73
N GLN A 27 3.92 -9.79 -13.07
CA GLN A 27 5.34 -10.00 -13.38
C GLN A 27 5.93 -11.20 -12.62
N ASP A 28 5.47 -11.49 -11.40
CA ASP A 28 6.05 -12.53 -10.54
C ASP A 28 5.01 -13.32 -9.73
N MET A 29 4.03 -13.90 -10.42
CA MET A 29 2.90 -14.62 -9.80
C MET A 29 3.32 -15.85 -8.98
N GLN A 30 4.52 -16.40 -9.20
CA GLN A 30 4.96 -17.63 -8.53
C GLN A 30 5.65 -17.39 -7.16
N ARG A 31 5.96 -16.14 -6.81
CA ARG A 31 6.78 -15.84 -5.62
C ARG A 31 6.07 -15.04 -4.53
N SER A 32 4.85 -14.57 -4.77
CA SER A 32 4.09 -13.81 -3.77
C SER A 32 2.77 -14.50 -3.45
N TYR A 33 2.62 -14.94 -2.20
CA TYR A 33 1.34 -15.34 -1.61
C TYR A 33 0.49 -14.14 -1.18
N TRP A 34 1.01 -12.92 -1.36
CA TRP A 34 0.38 -11.69 -0.93
C TRP A 34 -0.40 -11.08 -2.10
N HIS A 35 -1.73 -11.11 -1.98
CA HIS A 35 -2.69 -10.74 -3.01
C HIS A 35 -3.44 -9.44 -2.66
N VAL A 36 -4.17 -8.90 -3.64
CA VAL A 36 -5.07 -7.75 -3.44
C VAL A 36 -6.09 -7.99 -2.32
N GLY A 37 -6.50 -9.24 -2.07
CA GLY A 37 -7.37 -9.60 -0.95
C GLY A 37 -6.74 -9.29 0.41
N ASP A 38 -5.44 -9.58 0.58
CA ASP A 38 -4.71 -9.31 1.82
C ASP A 38 -4.60 -7.81 2.07
N LEU A 39 -4.41 -7.01 1.02
CA LEU A 39 -4.47 -5.56 1.10
C LEU A 39 -5.84 -5.10 1.60
N VAL A 40 -6.93 -5.50 0.92
CA VAL A 40 -8.28 -5.03 1.24
C VAL A 40 -8.68 -5.44 2.66
N TRP A 41 -8.32 -6.66 3.08
CA TRP A 41 -8.52 -7.10 4.46
C TRP A 41 -7.71 -6.24 5.44
N GLY A 42 -6.43 -5.99 5.15
CA GLY A 42 -5.53 -5.17 5.97
C GLY A 42 -5.99 -3.71 6.12
N ILE A 43 -6.71 -3.17 5.12
CA ILE A 43 -7.28 -1.83 5.15
C ILE A 43 -8.64 -1.79 5.87
N TYR A 44 -9.56 -2.71 5.57
CA TYR A 44 -10.96 -2.56 6.02
C TYR A 44 -11.39 -3.48 7.14
N GLN A 45 -10.71 -4.60 7.35
CA GLN A 45 -11.11 -5.63 8.31
C GLN A 45 -10.10 -5.82 9.44
N ASN A 46 -8.94 -5.16 9.35
CA ASN A 46 -7.96 -5.17 10.41
C ASN A 46 -8.44 -4.33 11.59
N THR A 47 -8.68 -4.97 12.73
CA THR A 47 -9.12 -4.31 13.97
C THR A 47 -7.97 -3.83 14.86
N ILE A 48 -6.72 -4.14 14.48
CA ILE A 48 -5.51 -3.84 15.26
C ILE A 48 -4.92 -2.49 14.82
N TYR A 49 -4.97 -2.17 13.53
CA TYR A 49 -4.34 -0.98 12.96
C TYR A 49 -5.35 -0.06 12.29
N ASP A 50 -5.19 1.24 12.47
CA ASP A 50 -5.92 2.26 11.72
C ASP A 50 -5.15 2.56 10.43
N PRO A 51 -5.66 2.19 9.24
CA PRO A 51 -4.92 2.33 7.99
C PRO A 51 -4.46 3.77 7.73
N ARG A 52 -5.25 4.76 8.15
CA ARG A 52 -4.92 6.18 7.94
C ARG A 52 -3.75 6.65 8.79
N LYS A 53 -3.46 5.92 9.88
CA LYS A 53 -2.32 6.20 10.77
C LYS A 53 -1.15 5.28 10.48
N ASN A 54 -1.44 4.05 10.06
CA ASN A 54 -0.47 2.98 10.00
C ASN A 54 -0.02 2.66 8.58
N VAL A 55 -0.69 3.09 7.51
CA VAL A 55 -0.22 2.83 6.15
C VAL A 55 0.47 4.07 5.58
N ARG A 56 1.69 3.88 5.08
CA ARG A 56 2.45 4.90 4.37
C ARG A 56 2.63 4.52 2.92
N LEU A 57 2.48 5.53 2.06
CA LEU A 57 2.72 5.48 0.62
C LEU A 57 4.00 6.26 0.34
N TRP A 58 4.85 5.75 -0.55
CA TRP A 58 6.02 6.45 -1.06
C TRP A 58 5.88 6.67 -2.56
N GLU A 59 5.98 7.92 -2.97
CA GLU A 59 5.77 8.35 -4.34
C GLU A 59 7.00 9.10 -4.85
N ASN A 60 7.26 9.02 -6.16
CA ASN A 60 8.24 9.89 -6.82
C ASN A 60 7.62 11.27 -7.11
N GLU A 61 8.42 12.22 -7.60
CA GLU A 61 7.93 13.56 -7.98
C GLU A 61 6.73 13.55 -8.97
N PRO A 62 6.72 12.68 -10.00
CA PRO A 62 5.53 12.50 -10.85
C PRO A 62 4.25 12.01 -10.15
N GLY A 63 4.33 11.55 -8.89
CA GLY A 63 3.21 10.95 -8.16
C GLY A 63 3.03 9.45 -8.43
N GLU A 64 4.02 8.79 -9.03
CA GLU A 64 4.00 7.33 -9.20
C GLU A 64 4.33 6.65 -7.87
N LEU A 65 3.48 5.68 -7.49
CA LEU A 65 3.69 4.89 -6.29
C LEU A 65 4.90 3.96 -6.48
N LEU A 66 5.90 4.14 -5.64
CA LEU A 66 7.10 3.31 -5.58
C LEU A 66 6.96 2.15 -4.59
N GLY A 67 6.12 2.31 -3.57
CA GLY A 67 5.90 1.30 -2.55
C GLY A 67 5.04 1.78 -1.40
N PHE A 68 4.69 0.86 -0.51
CA PHE A 68 3.90 1.13 0.68
C PHE A 68 4.21 0.12 1.79
N ALA A 69 3.86 0.47 3.03
CA ALA A 69 4.08 -0.38 4.20
C ALA A 69 3.10 -0.03 5.32
N TRP A 70 2.79 -1.02 6.15
CA TRP A 70 2.25 -0.79 7.48
C TRP A 70 3.39 -0.42 8.42
N ILE A 71 3.35 0.79 8.97
CA ILE A 71 4.24 1.29 10.01
C ILE A 71 3.54 1.20 11.37
N ASN A 72 4.30 0.83 12.39
CA ASN A 72 3.82 0.84 13.77
C ASN A 72 4.30 2.12 14.45
N ALA A 73 3.46 2.78 15.25
CA ALA A 73 3.84 4.01 15.94
C ALA A 73 4.75 3.78 17.17
N LYS A 74 5.31 2.57 17.34
CA LYS A 74 6.10 2.14 18.50
C LYS A 74 7.61 2.00 18.22
N GLU A 75 8.13 2.70 17.23
CA GLU A 75 9.58 2.90 17.06
C GLU A 75 10.00 4.26 17.61
#